data_AF-A0A1V2TG47-F1
#
_entry.id   AF-A0A1V2TG47-F1
#
_cell.length_a   1.000
_cell.length_b   1.000
_cell.length_c   1.000
_cell.angle_alpha   90.00
_cell.angle_beta   90.00
_cell.angle_gamma   90.00
#
_symmetry.space_group_name_H-M   'P 1'
#
loop_
_entity.id
_entity.type
_entity.pdbx_description
1 polymer ?
#
loop_
_entity_poly.entity_id
_entity_poly.type
_entity_poly.pdbx_seq_one_letter_code
_entity_poly.pdbx_strand_id
1 'polypeptide(L)'
;MITSNFESRKIDGAIVWEPTASKLVNAGSAKRVASGAFADQFDGGFMLMDEEFLDTRPDAAKGWLRAELDAQRFLAAAANADEIVRLAQEQTEGFSDQDLRDSLYREWPTAQGGSPGGVRLRLPFVPTGDSAALVDTAAEFLYRIKSIPAPDLPEGAVDPEPATTALDEAGIDPAEGVGAVVAGPGR
;
A
#
# COMPACT_ATOMS: atom_id res chain seq x y z
N MET A 1 -13.10 15.02 -7.67
CA MET A 1 -13.04 16.30 -6.92
C MET A 1 -11.65 16.96 -6.98
N ILE A 2 -10.56 16.25 -6.67
CA ILE A 2 -9.20 16.83 -6.69
C ILE A 2 -8.73 17.17 -8.11
N THR A 3 -8.88 16.24 -9.07
CA THR A 3 -8.51 16.47 -10.48
C THR A 3 -9.20 17.69 -11.10
N SER A 4 -10.53 17.78 -10.95
CA SER A 4 -11.31 18.94 -11.40
C SER A 4 -10.91 20.25 -10.71
N ASN A 5 -10.44 20.20 -9.46
CA ASN A 5 -9.98 21.40 -8.74
C ASN A 5 -8.60 21.88 -9.22
N PHE A 6 -7.69 20.97 -9.62
CA PHE A 6 -6.46 21.37 -10.29
C PHE A 6 -6.73 21.96 -11.68
N GLU A 7 -7.56 21.31 -12.48
CA GLU A 7 -7.95 21.79 -13.81
C GLU A 7 -8.61 23.18 -13.76
N SER A 8 -9.45 23.42 -12.74
CA SER A 8 -10.08 24.72 -12.50
C SER A 8 -9.24 25.70 -11.66
N ARG A 9 -7.98 25.34 -11.34
CA ARG A 9 -7.02 26.17 -10.58
C ARG A 9 -7.54 26.64 -9.21
N LYS A 10 -8.32 25.81 -8.54
CA LYS A 10 -8.86 26.09 -7.19
C LYS A 10 -7.92 25.63 -6.06
N ILE A 11 -6.92 24.82 -6.39
CA ILE A 11 -5.90 24.32 -5.46
C ILE A 11 -4.52 24.39 -6.14
N ASP A 12 -3.49 24.71 -5.35
CA ASP A 12 -2.09 24.77 -5.81
C ASP A 12 -1.31 23.48 -5.50
N GLY A 13 -1.86 22.62 -4.64
CA GLY A 13 -1.27 21.35 -4.22
C GLY A 13 -2.29 20.43 -3.58
N ALA A 14 -2.02 19.13 -3.61
CA ALA A 14 -2.83 18.11 -2.96
C ALA A 14 -1.96 16.92 -2.56
N ILE A 15 -2.38 16.24 -1.49
CA ILE A 15 -1.90 14.91 -1.12
C ILE A 15 -2.92 13.92 -1.68
N VAL A 16 -2.47 13.00 -2.53
CA VAL A 16 -3.31 12.00 -3.19
C VAL A 16 -2.57 10.68 -3.28
N TRP A 17 -3.34 9.60 -3.32
CA TRP A 17 -2.84 8.25 -3.54
C TRP A 17 -2.76 7.90 -5.02
N GLU A 18 -1.96 6.88 -5.31
CA GLU A 18 -2.00 6.18 -6.60
C GLU A 18 -3.37 5.48 -6.78
N PRO A 19 -3.86 5.31 -8.03
CA PRO A 19 -3.29 5.75 -9.30
C PRO A 19 -3.65 7.21 -9.67
N THR A 20 -4.34 7.94 -8.79
CA THR A 20 -4.74 9.33 -9.03
C THR A 20 -3.53 10.25 -9.22
N ALA A 21 -2.45 10.05 -8.44
CA ALA A 21 -1.22 10.81 -8.59
C ALA A 21 -0.61 10.65 -9.99
N SER A 22 -0.44 9.41 -10.47
CA SER A 22 0.11 9.13 -11.81
C SER A 22 -0.75 9.71 -12.92
N LYS A 23 -2.08 9.56 -12.84
CA LYS A 23 -3.02 10.18 -13.79
C LYS A 23 -2.83 11.69 -13.92
N LEU A 24 -2.69 12.39 -12.79
CA LEU A 24 -2.49 13.85 -12.79
C LEU A 24 -1.17 14.26 -13.44
N VAL A 25 -0.09 13.49 -13.22
CA VAL A 25 1.21 13.76 -13.83
C VAL A 25 1.19 13.43 -15.33
N ASN A 26 0.60 12.30 -15.72
CA ASN A 26 0.52 11.86 -17.10
C ASN A 26 -0.36 12.78 -17.97
N ALA A 27 -1.42 13.36 -17.39
CA ALA A 27 -2.22 14.39 -18.03
C ALA A 27 -1.51 15.75 -18.15
N GLY A 28 -0.35 15.94 -17.51
CA GLY A 28 0.36 17.22 -17.44
C GLY A 28 -0.31 18.26 -16.54
N SER A 29 -1.34 17.87 -15.79
CA SER A 29 -2.13 18.75 -14.92
C SER A 29 -1.43 19.05 -13.59
N ALA A 30 -0.51 18.19 -13.16
CA ALA A 30 0.29 18.39 -11.96
C ALA A 30 1.73 17.87 -12.13
N LYS A 31 2.59 18.20 -11.18
CA LYS A 31 3.93 17.60 -11.04
C LYS A 31 4.02 16.98 -9.65
N ARG A 32 4.67 15.83 -9.57
CA ARG A 32 5.05 15.23 -8.29
C ARG A 32 6.20 16.05 -7.68
N VAL A 33 6.05 16.44 -6.42
CA VAL A 33 7.07 17.24 -5.71
C VAL A 33 7.56 16.57 -4.44
N ALA A 34 6.78 15.65 -3.86
CA ALA A 34 7.11 14.95 -2.63
C ALA A 34 6.32 13.64 -2.51
N SER A 35 6.74 12.81 -1.57
CA SER A 35 5.99 11.66 -1.09
C SER A 35 6.39 11.32 0.33
N GLY A 36 5.71 10.34 0.92
CA GLY A 36 6.08 9.75 2.21
C GLY A 36 7.56 9.35 2.33
N ALA A 37 8.21 9.00 1.22
CA ALA A 37 9.63 8.63 1.19
C ALA A 37 10.58 9.76 1.65
N PHE A 38 10.15 11.02 1.65
CA PHE A 38 10.98 12.13 2.17
C PHE A 38 11.05 12.22 3.69
N ALA A 39 10.05 11.70 4.37
CA ALA A 39 9.93 11.78 5.82
C ALA A 39 10.00 10.41 6.48
N ASP A 40 10.37 9.37 5.73
CA ASP A 40 10.24 7.96 6.12
C ASP A 40 8.83 7.65 6.67
N GLN A 41 7.82 8.28 6.08
CA GLN A 41 6.41 8.11 6.43
C GLN A 41 5.74 7.30 5.32
N PHE A 42 5.74 5.99 5.47
CA PHE A 42 5.13 5.10 4.49
C PHE A 42 3.64 4.91 4.77
N ASP A 43 2.88 4.71 3.69
CA ASP A 43 1.46 4.37 3.81
C ASP A 43 1.28 2.91 4.26
N GLY A 44 0.14 2.62 4.87
CA GLY A 44 -0.17 1.30 5.43
C GLY A 44 -1.49 0.76 4.90
N GLY A 45 -1.44 -0.42 4.29
CA GLY A 45 -2.62 -1.24 4.03
C GLY A 45 -2.70 -2.36 5.07
N PHE A 46 -3.84 -2.50 5.73
CA PHE A 46 -4.07 -3.54 6.73
C PHE A 46 -5.24 -4.41 6.32
N MET A 47 -5.11 -5.72 6.54
CA MET A 47 -6.22 -6.66 6.44
C MET A 47 -6.93 -6.70 7.80
N LEU A 48 -8.18 -6.28 7.83
CA LEU A 48 -9.01 -6.36 9.03
C LEU A 48 -9.85 -7.62 8.97
N MET A 49 -9.80 -8.40 10.04
CA MET A 49 -10.69 -9.54 10.25
C MET A 49 -11.45 -9.32 11.55
N ASP A 50 -12.73 -9.69 11.53
CA ASP A 50 -13.56 -9.68 12.73
C ASP A 50 -13.11 -10.79 13.69
N GLU A 51 -13.11 -10.52 15.00
CA GLU A 51 -12.64 -11.46 16.03
C GLU A 51 -13.52 -12.72 16.08
N GLU A 52 -14.85 -12.57 16.02
CA GLU A 52 -15.77 -13.72 16.00
C GLU A 52 -15.55 -14.55 14.73
N PHE A 53 -15.23 -13.92 13.59
CA PHE A 53 -14.87 -14.64 12.38
C PHE A 53 -13.58 -15.46 12.55
N LEU A 54 -12.54 -14.91 13.18
CA LEU A 54 -11.31 -15.64 13.48
C LEU A 54 -11.56 -16.84 14.39
N ASP A 55 -12.37 -16.66 15.43
CA ASP A 55 -12.70 -17.71 16.40
C ASP A 55 -13.56 -18.83 15.80
N THR A 56 -14.58 -18.45 15.03
CA THR A 56 -15.58 -19.40 14.54
C THR A 56 -15.17 -20.06 13.23
N ARG A 57 -14.39 -19.36 12.39
CA ARG A 57 -13.97 -19.79 11.04
C ARG A 57 -12.46 -19.61 10.81
N PRO A 58 -11.59 -20.16 11.69
CA PRO A 58 -10.14 -20.05 11.52
C PRO A 58 -9.64 -20.72 10.23
N ASP A 59 -10.37 -21.72 9.73
CA ASP A 59 -10.11 -22.37 8.44
C ASP A 59 -10.25 -21.39 7.26
N ALA A 60 -11.30 -20.56 7.29
CA ALA A 60 -11.57 -19.58 6.24
C ALA A 60 -10.60 -18.39 6.33
N ALA A 61 -10.30 -17.90 7.54
CA ALA A 61 -9.30 -16.85 7.76
C ALA A 61 -7.94 -17.26 7.22
N LYS A 62 -7.50 -18.49 7.52
CA LYS A 62 -6.26 -19.06 7.00
C LYS A 62 -6.28 -19.18 5.47
N GLY A 63 -7.39 -19.61 4.89
CA GLY A 63 -7.58 -19.65 3.44
C GLY A 63 -7.44 -18.28 2.79
N TRP A 64 -7.99 -17.24 3.42
CA TRP A 64 -7.88 -15.86 2.95
C TRP A 64 -6.44 -15.35 3.01
N LEU A 65 -5.73 -15.54 4.14
CA LEU A 65 -4.33 -15.12 4.26
C LEU A 65 -3.42 -15.81 3.24
N ARG A 66 -3.66 -17.09 2.92
CA ARG A 66 -2.93 -17.78 1.84
C ARG A 66 -3.21 -17.15 0.47
N ALA A 67 -4.45 -16.79 0.19
CA ALA A 67 -4.80 -16.10 -1.06
C ALA A 67 -4.15 -14.71 -1.14
N GLU A 68 -4.11 -13.96 -0.04
CA GLU A 68 -3.41 -12.68 0.05
C GLU A 68 -1.91 -12.84 -0.17
N LEU A 69 -1.31 -13.88 0.42
CA LEU A 69 0.11 -14.19 0.21
C LEU A 69 0.43 -14.47 -1.26
N ASP A 70 -0.41 -15.26 -1.92
CA ASP A 70 -0.29 -15.54 -3.36
C ASP A 70 -0.46 -14.26 -4.19
N ALA A 71 -1.41 -13.39 -3.81
CA ALA A 71 -1.64 -12.11 -4.48
C ALA A 71 -0.44 -11.17 -4.33
N GLN A 72 0.14 -11.05 -3.14
CA GLN A 72 1.32 -10.22 -2.90
C GLN A 72 2.56 -10.76 -3.63
N ARG A 73 2.75 -12.10 -3.68
CA ARG A 73 3.81 -12.73 -4.47
C ARG A 73 3.63 -12.47 -5.96
N PHE A 74 2.39 -12.57 -6.44
CA PHE A 74 2.04 -12.25 -7.82
C PHE A 74 2.36 -10.79 -8.14
N LEU A 75 2.01 -9.87 -7.24
CA LEU A 75 2.27 -8.43 -7.34
C LEU A 75 3.77 -8.09 -7.33
N ALA A 76 4.56 -8.74 -6.46
CA ALA A 76 6.00 -8.51 -6.33
C ALA A 76 6.81 -9.00 -7.54
N ALA A 77 6.31 -9.99 -8.27
CA ALA A 77 6.99 -10.53 -9.43
C ALA A 77 6.85 -9.61 -10.65
N ALA A 78 7.94 -8.93 -11.02
CA ALA A 78 7.98 -8.01 -12.16
C ALA A 78 7.53 -8.64 -13.51
N ALA A 79 7.65 -9.96 -13.66
CA ALA A 79 7.16 -10.69 -14.84
C ALA A 79 5.63 -10.60 -15.00
N ASN A 80 4.90 -10.33 -13.93
CA ASN A 80 3.44 -10.25 -13.93
C ASN A 80 2.92 -8.82 -14.19
N ALA A 81 3.81 -7.83 -14.40
CA ALA A 81 3.42 -6.42 -14.47
C ALA A 81 2.33 -6.12 -15.52
N ASP A 82 2.41 -6.73 -16.70
CA ASP A 82 1.42 -6.54 -17.76
C ASP A 82 0.04 -7.09 -17.35
N GLU A 83 0.02 -8.25 -16.70
CA GLU A 83 -1.21 -8.89 -16.22
C GLU A 83 -1.82 -8.13 -15.04
N ILE A 84 -1.00 -7.61 -14.13
CA ILE A 84 -1.43 -6.76 -13.02
C ILE A 84 -2.11 -5.49 -13.54
N VAL A 85 -1.52 -4.84 -14.54
CA VAL A 85 -2.13 -3.65 -15.17
C VAL A 85 -3.46 -4.00 -15.82
N ARG A 86 -3.53 -5.14 -16.52
CA ARG A 86 -4.78 -5.63 -17.13
C ARG A 86 -5.87 -5.87 -16.08
N LEU A 87 -5.55 -6.58 -15.00
CA LEU A 87 -6.48 -6.85 -13.90
C LEU A 87 -6.95 -5.55 -13.22
N ALA A 88 -6.04 -4.60 -13.00
CA ALA A 88 -6.39 -3.29 -12.45
C ALA A 88 -7.32 -2.51 -13.40
N GLN A 89 -7.09 -2.56 -14.71
CA GLN A 89 -7.94 -1.90 -15.71
C GLN A 89 -9.36 -2.49 -15.74
N GLU A 90 -9.52 -3.79 -15.50
CA GLU A 90 -10.83 -4.44 -15.43
C GLU A 90 -11.65 -4.02 -14.20
N GLN A 91 -10.98 -3.54 -13.15
CA GLN A 91 -11.60 -3.15 -11.88
C GLN A 91 -11.66 -1.64 -11.66
N THR A 92 -11.12 -0.84 -12.58
CA THR A 92 -11.04 0.61 -12.43
C THR A 92 -11.52 1.35 -13.66
N GLU A 93 -12.42 2.32 -13.46
CA GLU A 93 -12.91 3.19 -14.52
C GLU A 93 -12.15 4.53 -14.53
N GLY A 94 -11.96 5.09 -15.72
CA GLY A 94 -11.41 6.44 -15.88
C GLY A 94 -9.88 6.55 -15.70
N PHE A 95 -9.16 5.43 -15.69
CA PHE A 95 -7.70 5.38 -15.77
C PHE A 95 -7.29 4.70 -17.09
N SER A 96 -6.16 5.13 -17.64
CA SER A 96 -5.53 4.44 -18.77
C SER A 96 -4.56 3.37 -18.28
N ASP A 97 -4.24 2.40 -19.14
CA ASP A 97 -3.20 1.40 -18.88
C ASP A 97 -1.87 2.04 -18.45
N GLN A 98 -1.53 3.20 -19.02
CA GLN A 98 -0.32 3.95 -18.68
C GLN A 98 -0.40 4.54 -17.27
N ASP A 99 -1.56 5.06 -16.86
CA ASP A 99 -1.75 5.60 -15.51
C ASP A 99 -1.60 4.49 -14.45
N LEU A 100 -2.20 3.33 -14.71
CA LEU A 100 -2.13 2.18 -13.83
C LEU A 100 -0.71 1.60 -13.79
N ARG A 101 -0.03 1.49 -14.93
CA ARG A 101 1.36 1.06 -14.99
C ARG A 101 2.27 2.00 -14.23
N ASP A 102 2.18 3.30 -14.48
CA ASP A 102 3.06 4.27 -13.83
C ASP A 102 2.82 4.33 -12.32
N SER A 103 1.59 4.08 -11.88
CA SER A 103 1.24 4.04 -10.48
C SER A 103 2.06 3.03 -9.68
N LEU A 104 2.31 1.84 -10.25
CA LEU A 104 3.03 0.75 -9.59
C LEU A 104 4.48 0.60 -10.05
N TYR A 105 4.84 1.04 -11.26
CA TYR A 105 6.13 0.67 -11.87
C TYR A 105 6.98 1.85 -12.33
N ARG A 106 6.48 3.08 -12.33
CA ARG A 106 7.29 4.23 -12.72
C ARG A 106 8.32 4.57 -11.65
N GLU A 107 9.57 4.63 -12.05
CA GLU A 107 10.62 5.19 -11.19
C GLU A 107 10.44 6.71 -11.08
N TRP A 108 10.41 7.21 -9.85
CA TRP A 108 10.41 8.64 -9.56
C TRP A 108 11.81 9.06 -9.10
N PRO A 109 12.33 10.22 -9.55
CA PRO A 109 13.56 10.76 -9.00
C PRO A 109 13.45 10.92 -7.49
N THR A 110 14.50 10.60 -6.75
CA THR A 110 14.52 10.79 -5.29
C THR A 110 14.20 12.23 -4.93
N ALA A 111 14.72 13.21 -5.67
CA ALA A 111 14.40 14.64 -5.52
C ALA A 111 12.91 15.02 -5.71
N GLN A 112 12.06 14.10 -6.15
CA GLN A 112 10.60 14.25 -6.27
C GLN A 112 9.81 13.28 -5.37
N GLY A 113 10.46 12.73 -4.35
CA GLY A 113 9.85 11.76 -3.43
C GLY A 113 9.78 10.35 -4.03
N GLY A 114 10.76 9.96 -4.85
CA GLY A 114 11.02 8.56 -5.17
C GLY A 114 11.80 7.86 -4.06
N SER A 115 11.50 6.59 -3.82
CA SER A 115 12.24 5.77 -2.85
C SER A 115 13.60 5.35 -3.44
N PRO A 116 14.68 5.29 -2.63
CA PRO A 116 15.93 4.66 -3.04
C PRO A 116 15.69 3.24 -3.59
N GLY A 117 16.45 2.86 -4.63
CA GLY A 117 16.29 1.55 -5.27
C GLY A 117 14.99 1.37 -6.05
N GLY A 118 14.22 2.44 -6.28
CA GLY A 118 13.00 2.38 -7.09
C GLY A 118 11.84 1.65 -6.42
N VAL A 119 11.86 1.45 -5.09
CA VAL A 119 10.77 0.77 -4.37
C VAL A 119 9.47 1.56 -4.49
N ARG A 120 8.44 0.93 -5.05
CA ARG A 120 7.10 1.51 -5.27
C ARG A 120 6.08 1.06 -4.24
N LEU A 121 6.18 -0.18 -3.77
CA LEU A 121 5.35 -0.75 -2.72
C LEU A 121 6.16 -1.74 -1.89
N ARG A 122 6.03 -1.71 -0.57
CA ARG A 122 6.61 -2.73 0.33
C ARG A 122 5.50 -3.69 0.78
N LEU A 123 5.84 -4.96 0.93
CA LEU A 123 4.89 -6.04 1.21
C LEU A 123 5.36 -6.84 2.45
N PRO A 124 5.34 -6.24 3.66
CA PRO A 124 5.83 -6.90 4.87
C PRO A 124 4.98 -8.11 5.30
N PHE A 125 3.71 -8.17 4.88
CA PHE A 125 2.70 -9.21 5.16
C PHE A 125 2.31 -9.41 6.64
N VAL A 126 3.27 -9.37 7.57
CA VAL A 126 3.04 -9.36 9.02
C VAL A 126 3.17 -7.91 9.53
N PRO A 127 2.32 -7.46 10.47
CA PRO A 127 2.45 -6.14 11.09
C PRO A 127 3.60 -6.12 12.10
N THR A 128 4.85 -6.17 11.62
CA THR A 128 6.09 -6.09 12.39
C THR A 128 7.00 -4.96 11.89
N GLY A 129 7.93 -4.49 12.74
CA GLY A 129 8.86 -3.42 12.37
C GLY A 129 8.14 -2.11 12.01
N ASP A 130 8.43 -1.58 10.82
CA ASP A 130 7.88 -0.29 10.35
C ASP A 130 6.34 -0.27 10.28
N SER A 131 5.71 -1.39 9.91
CA SER A 131 4.24 -1.46 9.82
C SER A 131 3.57 -1.48 11.19
N ALA A 132 4.21 -2.09 12.21
CA ALA A 132 3.76 -2.00 13.61
C ALA A 132 3.92 -0.57 14.14
N ALA A 133 5.08 0.06 13.91
CA ALA A 133 5.35 1.43 14.34
C ALA A 133 4.37 2.44 13.71
N LEU A 134 3.91 2.19 12.48
CA LEU A 134 2.87 2.99 11.83
C LEU A 134 1.53 2.93 12.58
N VAL A 135 1.13 1.76 13.09
CA VAL A 135 -0.10 1.61 13.88
C VAL A 135 -0.02 2.46 15.15
N ASP A 136 1.10 2.38 15.88
CA ASP A 136 1.31 3.15 17.10
C ASP A 136 1.29 4.66 16.84
N THR A 137 2.02 5.10 15.81
CA THR A 137 2.11 6.51 15.43
C THR A 137 0.75 7.06 14.98
N ALA A 138 -0.04 6.25 14.27
CA ALA A 138 -1.38 6.61 13.85
C ALA A 138 -2.33 6.74 15.06
N ALA A 139 -2.28 5.80 16.00
CA ALA A 139 -3.08 5.84 17.22
C ALA A 139 -2.73 7.08 18.07
N GLU A 140 -1.44 7.38 18.26
CA GLU A 140 -0.98 8.58 18.96
C GLU A 140 -1.49 9.85 18.27
N PHE A 141 -1.37 9.93 16.93
CA PHE A 141 -1.87 11.05 16.15
C PHE A 141 -3.37 11.27 16.33
N LEU A 142 -4.17 10.21 16.18
CA LEU A 142 -5.63 10.25 16.30
C LEU A 142 -6.07 10.64 17.71
N TYR A 143 -5.37 10.16 18.74
CA TYR A 143 -5.64 10.55 20.12
C TYR A 143 -5.33 12.03 20.35
N ARG A 144 -4.17 12.50 19.84
CA ARG A 144 -3.76 13.91 19.96
C ARG A 144 -4.76 14.88 19.35
N ILE A 145 -5.37 14.52 18.21
CA ILE A 145 -6.42 15.32 17.57
C ILE A 145 -7.83 15.06 18.14
N LYS A 146 -7.93 14.21 19.18
CA LYS A 146 -9.17 13.85 19.89
C LYS A 146 -10.19 13.10 19.02
N SER A 147 -9.72 12.37 18.01
CA SER A 147 -10.57 11.49 17.19
C SER A 147 -10.84 10.15 17.85
N ILE A 148 -9.97 9.69 18.75
CA ILE A 148 -10.15 8.47 19.55
C ILE A 148 -10.00 8.77 21.05
N PRO A 149 -10.61 7.96 21.94
CA PRO A 149 -10.66 8.26 23.38
C PRO A 149 -9.40 7.86 24.15
N ALA A 150 -8.54 7.01 23.58
CA ALA A 150 -7.32 6.50 24.21
C ALA A 150 -6.17 6.46 23.18
N PRO A 151 -4.90 6.61 23.61
CA PRO A 151 -3.74 6.53 22.73
C PRO A 151 -3.39 5.11 22.32
N ASP A 152 -3.76 4.12 23.13
CA ASP A 152 -3.48 2.71 22.90
C ASP A 152 -4.68 2.02 22.26
N LEU A 153 -4.41 1.10 21.34
CA LEU A 153 -5.44 0.21 20.80
C LEU A 153 -5.85 -0.84 21.85
N PRO A 154 -7.09 -1.37 21.76
CA PRO A 154 -7.50 -2.49 22.59
C PRO A 154 -6.54 -3.68 22.45
N GLU A 155 -6.36 -4.43 23.54
CA GLU A 155 -5.62 -5.69 23.51
C GLU A 155 -6.24 -6.62 22.44
N GLY A 156 -5.40 -7.29 21.65
CA GLY A 156 -5.83 -8.16 20.54
C GLY A 156 -6.21 -7.43 19.25
N ALA A 157 -6.25 -6.09 19.22
CA ALA A 157 -6.61 -5.34 18.00
C ALA A 157 -5.59 -5.50 16.85
N VAL A 158 -4.36 -5.87 17.17
CA VAL A 158 -3.32 -6.25 16.20
C VAL A 158 -2.82 -7.63 16.56
N ASP A 159 -3.12 -8.60 15.71
CA ASP A 159 -2.68 -9.98 15.88
C ASP A 159 -1.78 -10.42 14.70
N PRO A 160 -0.45 -10.56 14.92
CA PRO A 160 0.46 -11.00 13.88
C PRO A 160 0.47 -12.52 13.68
N GLU A 161 -0.10 -13.33 14.59
CA GLU A 161 0.06 -14.79 14.60
C GLU A 161 -0.53 -15.48 13.36
N PRO A 162 -1.76 -15.13 12.89
CA PRO A 162 -2.32 -15.76 11.71
C PRO A 162 -1.48 -15.51 10.44
N ALA A 163 -0.98 -14.29 10.28
CA ALA A 163 -0.13 -13.91 9.14
C ALA A 163 1.26 -14.56 9.23
N THR A 164 1.85 -14.62 10.43
CA THR A 164 3.14 -15.29 10.68
C THR A 164 3.04 -16.77 10.32
N THR A 165 1.99 -17.44 10.77
CA THR A 165 1.73 -18.85 10.45
C THR A 165 1.63 -19.08 8.94
N ALA A 166 0.98 -18.18 8.20
CA ALA A 166 0.87 -18.30 6.75
C ALA A 166 2.22 -18.16 6.03
N LEU A 167 3.13 -17.31 6.51
CA LEU A 167 4.50 -17.20 5.96
C LEU A 167 5.35 -18.43 6.29
N ASP A 168 5.30 -18.90 7.53
CA ASP A 168 6.05 -20.08 7.98
C ASP A 168 5.66 -21.32 7.15
N GLU A 169 4.36 -21.55 6.94
CA GLU A 169 3.87 -22.64 6.10
C GLU A 169 4.29 -22.51 4.62
N ALA A 170 4.53 -21.28 4.16
CA ALA A 170 4.98 -20.97 2.82
C ALA A 170 6.52 -20.94 2.69
N GLY A 171 7.25 -21.19 3.78
CA GLY A 171 8.71 -21.20 3.83
C GLY A 171 9.34 -19.82 3.66
N ILE A 172 8.65 -18.75 4.06
CA ILE A 172 9.15 -17.37 4.03
C ILE A 172 9.48 -16.93 5.45
N ASP A 173 10.61 -16.25 5.64
CA ASP A 173 10.94 -15.60 6.91
C ASP A 173 9.99 -14.41 7.16
N PRO A 174 9.23 -14.39 8.27
CA PRO A 174 8.39 -13.26 8.65
C PRO A 174 9.11 -11.90 8.71
N ALA A 175 10.42 -11.88 8.96
CA ALA A 175 11.22 -10.66 8.94
C ALA A 175 11.49 -10.14 7.52
N GLU A 176 11.48 -11.01 6.51
CA GLU A 176 11.67 -10.64 5.09
C GLU A 176 10.35 -10.21 4.44
N GLY A 177 9.22 -10.78 4.89
CA GLY A 177 7.91 -10.58 4.27
C GLY A 177 7.87 -11.11 2.83
N VAL A 178 6.98 -10.56 2.00
CA VAL A 178 6.85 -10.97 0.59
C VAL A 178 7.80 -10.21 -0.33
N GLY A 179 8.40 -9.12 0.16
CA GLY A 179 9.34 -8.29 -0.56
C GLY A 179 8.76 -6.93 -0.96
N ALA A 180 8.95 -6.54 -2.22
CA ALA A 180 8.54 -5.23 -2.71
C ALA A 180 8.23 -5.23 -4.20
N VAL A 181 7.35 -4.32 -4.62
CA VAL A 181 7.25 -3.91 -6.02
C VAL A 181 8.33 -2.87 -6.27
N VAL A 182 9.22 -3.19 -7.19
CA VAL A 182 10.29 -2.30 -7.65
C VAL A 182 9.92 -1.74 -9.01
N ALA A 183 10.26 -0.47 -9.25
CA ALA A 183 10.07 0.16 -10.54
C ALA A 183 10.69 -0.68 -11.67
N GLY A 184 9.94 -0.82 -12.76
CA GLY A 184 10.39 -1.54 -13.96
C GLY A 184 10.93 -0.56 -15.01
N PRO A 185 11.65 -1.04 -16.03
CA PRO A 185 11.99 -0.21 -17.19
C PRO A 185 10.69 0.33 -17.80
N GLY A 186 10.57 1.67 -17.86
CA GLY A 186 9.48 2.32 -18.57
C GLY A 186 9.48 1.88 -20.04
N ARG A 187 8.31 1.57 -20.59
CA ARG A 187 8.17 1.32 -22.03
C ARG A 187 8.23 2.63 -22.79
#